data_AF-A0A3D4CV48-F1
#
_entry.id   AF-A0A3D4CV48-F1
#
_cell.length_a   1.000
_cell.length_b   1.000
_cell.length_c   1.000
_cell.angle_alpha   90.00
_cell.angle_beta   90.00
_cell.angle_gamma   90.00
#
_symmetry.space_group_name_H-M   'P 1'
#
loop_
_entity.id
_entity.type
_entity.pdbx_description
1 polymer ?
#
loop_
_entity_poly.entity_id
_entity_poly.type
_entity_poly.pdbx_seq_one_letter_code
_entity_poly.pdbx_strand_id
1 'polypeptide(L)'
;NWNVHLEALTIYRGIPASGTGTNLLTGVPPDGPRRFFVIRESEAPQPLPLENFDAMPASLPAGWTTSDSGNGTAWQVGMPAGDNSPFTAASGQNSAATNIAGDYLDNTDAALISPEVTIPPGADALLSFRQFIDTDLAATDPDIGSVRILDAENDDTPIAGLEISGIEGNAAGWTDESLSLPASEVGGKQIRVEFRFTSNADGNVWGGFYIDDVSVTLP
;
A
#
# COMPACT_ATOMS: atom_id res chain seq x y z
N ASN A 1 -25.51 -25.77 15.82
CA ASN A 1 -26.80 -26.09 15.18
C ASN A 1 -27.06 -25.15 14.01
N TRP A 2 -26.47 -25.46 12.86
CA TRP A 2 -26.85 -24.91 11.56
C TRP A 2 -27.43 -26.08 10.77
N ASN A 3 -28.75 -26.29 10.87
CA ASN A 3 -29.47 -27.28 10.07
C ASN A 3 -29.99 -26.58 8.82
N VAL A 4 -29.21 -26.63 7.75
CA VAL A 4 -29.74 -26.33 6.41
C VAL A 4 -30.22 -27.65 5.85
N HIS A 5 -31.51 -27.92 5.98
CA HIS A 5 -32.19 -28.91 5.17
C HIS A 5 -32.07 -28.45 3.71
N LEU A 6 -31.04 -28.92 3.02
CA LEU A 6 -30.96 -28.83 1.57
C LEU A 6 -31.91 -29.88 1.01
N GLU A 7 -33.16 -29.47 0.80
CA GLU A 7 -33.98 -30.10 -0.23
C GLU A 7 -33.16 -30.14 -1.52
N ALA A 8 -33.28 -31.23 -2.29
CA ALA A 8 -32.58 -31.34 -3.55
C ALA A 8 -33.06 -30.22 -4.48
N LEU A 9 -32.27 -29.14 -4.60
CA LEU A 9 -32.49 -28.10 -5.60
C LEU A 9 -32.37 -28.75 -6.98
N THR A 10 -33.51 -28.99 -7.63
CA THR A 10 -33.59 -29.41 -9.05
C THR A 10 -33.34 -28.24 -10.01
N ILE A 11 -32.93 -27.07 -9.48
CA ILE A 11 -32.76 -25.85 -10.25
C ILE A 11 -31.27 -25.62 -10.43
N TYR A 12 -30.83 -25.72 -11.69
CA TYR A 12 -29.53 -25.22 -12.12
C TYR A 12 -29.54 -23.70 -11.90
N ARG A 13 -29.06 -23.22 -10.74
CA ARG A 13 -28.78 -21.80 -10.56
C ARG A 13 -27.42 -21.57 -11.20
N GLY A 14 -27.41 -21.04 -12.43
CA GLY A 14 -26.21 -20.41 -12.95
C GLY A 14 -25.79 -19.36 -11.93
N ILE A 15 -24.61 -19.54 -11.33
CA ILE A 15 -24.01 -18.49 -10.52
C ILE A 15 -23.47 -17.49 -11.54
N PRO A 16 -24.03 -16.28 -11.64
CA PRO A 16 -23.54 -15.29 -12.59
C PRO A 16 -22.07 -15.01 -12.26
N ALA A 17 -21.23 -14.97 -13.30
CA ALA A 17 -19.86 -14.52 -13.13
C ALA A 17 -19.89 -13.10 -12.53
N SER A 18 -19.08 -12.84 -11.50
CA SER A 18 -18.97 -11.50 -10.89
C SER A 18 -18.43 -10.45 -11.88
N GLY A 19 -17.94 -10.89 -13.04
CA GLY A 19 -17.29 -10.03 -14.04
C GLY A 19 -15.84 -9.71 -13.72
N THR A 20 -15.33 -10.12 -12.55
CA THR A 20 -14.01 -9.72 -12.02
C THR A 20 -13.15 -10.90 -11.54
N GLY A 21 -13.44 -12.12 -11.98
CA GLY A 21 -12.69 -13.32 -11.55
C GLY A 21 -12.35 -14.27 -12.69
N THR A 22 -11.23 -14.99 -12.54
CA THR A 22 -10.81 -16.03 -13.48
C THR A 22 -11.54 -17.33 -13.16
N ASN A 23 -12.38 -17.82 -14.09
CA ASN A 23 -12.97 -19.15 -13.97
C ASN A 23 -11.95 -20.22 -14.36
N LEU A 24 -11.40 -20.92 -13.37
CA LEU A 24 -10.42 -22.00 -13.58
C LEU A 24 -11.08 -23.32 -14.03
N LEU A 25 -12.40 -23.42 -14.01
CA LEU A 25 -13.15 -24.62 -14.38
C LEU A 25 -13.99 -24.36 -15.64
N THR A 26 -13.47 -24.81 -16.77
CA THR A 26 -14.18 -24.75 -18.07
C THR A 26 -14.56 -26.15 -18.55
N GLY A 27 -15.55 -26.24 -19.45
CA GLY A 27 -15.90 -27.52 -20.09
C GLY A 27 -16.66 -28.53 -19.21
N VAL A 28 -17.36 -28.08 -18.17
CA VAL A 28 -18.22 -28.98 -17.37
C VAL A 28 -19.48 -29.32 -18.16
N PRO A 29 -19.72 -30.61 -18.51
CA PRO A 29 -20.93 -31.01 -19.19
C PRO A 29 -22.17 -30.78 -18.30
N PRO A 30 -23.30 -30.33 -18.86
CA PRO A 30 -24.54 -30.09 -18.11
C PRO A 30 -25.18 -31.39 -17.58
N ASP A 31 -24.73 -32.53 -18.09
CA ASP A 31 -25.20 -33.87 -17.79
C ASP A 31 -24.14 -34.73 -17.09
N GLY A 32 -24.57 -35.60 -16.17
CA GLY A 32 -23.71 -36.55 -15.49
C GLY A 32 -24.04 -36.79 -14.02
N PRO A 33 -23.20 -37.57 -13.31
CA PRO A 33 -23.34 -37.80 -11.88
C PRO A 33 -23.26 -36.47 -11.10
N ARG A 34 -23.93 -36.39 -9.95
CA ARG A 34 -23.85 -35.22 -9.06
C ARG A 34 -22.39 -34.92 -8.70
N ARG A 35 -22.02 -33.64 -8.75
CA ARG A 35 -20.69 -33.13 -8.36
C ARG A 35 -20.87 -32.02 -7.34
N PHE A 36 -19.92 -31.89 -6.43
CA PHE A 36 -19.83 -30.77 -5.49
C PHE A 36 -18.68 -29.88 -5.93
N PHE A 37 -18.89 -28.58 -5.95
CA PHE A 37 -17.87 -27.58 -6.23
C PHE A 37 -17.70 -26.70 -5.00
N VAL A 38 -16.45 -26.34 -4.69
CA VAL A 38 -16.14 -25.33 -3.68
C VAL A 38 -15.78 -24.06 -4.44
N ILE A 39 -16.48 -22.97 -4.14
CA ILE A 39 -16.08 -21.63 -4.57
C ILE A 39 -15.19 -21.09 -3.46
N ARG A 40 -13.94 -20.79 -3.80
CA ARG A 40 -13.03 -20.07 -2.92
C ARG A 40 -12.84 -18.69 -3.52
N GLU A 41 -13.41 -17.69 -2.86
CA GLU A 41 -12.99 -16.31 -3.06
C GLU A 41 -11.71 -16.13 -2.24
N SER A 42 -10.62 -15.83 -2.92
CA SER A 42 -9.38 -15.37 -2.32
C SER A 42 -8.96 -14.16 -3.13
N GLU A 43 -8.52 -13.10 -2.46
CA GLU A 43 -7.62 -12.12 -3.07
C GLU A 43 -6.48 -12.95 -3.68
N ALA A 44 -6.41 -13.01 -5.01
CA ALA A 44 -5.11 -13.31 -5.60
C ALA A 44 -4.24 -12.13 -5.18
N PRO A 45 -3.01 -12.32 -4.68
CA PRO A 45 -2.08 -11.21 -4.58
C PRO A 45 -1.88 -10.71 -6.01
N GLN A 46 -2.67 -9.71 -6.33
CA GLN A 46 -2.64 -8.94 -7.56
C GLN A 46 -1.74 -7.73 -7.26
N PRO A 47 -1.28 -7.04 -8.30
CA PRO A 47 -0.62 -5.75 -8.13
C PRO A 47 -1.46 -4.89 -7.17
N LEU A 48 -0.81 -4.21 -6.21
CA LEU A 48 -1.50 -3.41 -5.19
C LEU A 48 -2.50 -2.48 -5.89
N PRO A 49 -3.83 -2.72 -5.76
CA PRO A 49 -4.81 -1.83 -6.36
C PRO A 49 -4.69 -0.46 -5.70
N LEU A 50 -5.25 0.57 -6.37
CA LEU A 50 -5.23 1.93 -5.86
C LEU A 50 -5.72 1.98 -4.40
N GLU A 51 -4.83 2.37 -3.51
CA GLU A 51 -5.09 2.68 -2.11
C GLU A 51 -5.03 4.20 -1.91
N ASN A 52 -6.18 4.79 -1.58
CA ASN A 52 -6.36 6.23 -1.40
C ASN A 52 -6.71 6.61 0.06
N PHE A 53 -6.60 5.67 1.00
CA PHE A 53 -6.76 5.87 2.44
C PHE A 53 -8.14 6.43 2.89
N ASP A 54 -9.14 6.46 2.02
CA ASP A 54 -10.46 7.08 2.23
C ASP A 54 -11.47 6.18 2.96
N ALA A 55 -11.02 5.09 3.58
CA ALA A 55 -11.88 4.26 4.40
C ALA A 55 -12.52 5.10 5.52
N MET A 56 -13.81 4.86 5.80
CA MET A 56 -14.56 5.57 6.83
C MET A 56 -15.10 4.59 7.89
N PRO A 57 -14.71 4.74 9.17
CA PRO A 57 -13.81 5.77 9.71
C PRO A 57 -12.37 5.62 9.21
N ALA A 58 -11.61 6.72 9.19
CA ALA A 58 -10.20 6.73 8.81
C ALA A 58 -9.42 5.73 9.67
N SER A 59 -8.72 4.82 9.00
CA SER A 59 -7.94 3.77 9.64
C SER A 59 -6.89 3.24 8.68
N LEU A 60 -5.83 2.65 9.22
CA LEU A 60 -4.85 1.92 8.43
C LEU A 60 -5.55 0.83 7.59
N PRO A 61 -5.38 0.79 6.26
CA PRO A 61 -6.06 -0.19 5.42
C PRO A 61 -5.60 -1.62 5.73
N ALA A 62 -6.41 -2.60 5.36
CA ALA A 62 -6.12 -4.00 5.68
C ALA A 62 -4.77 -4.44 5.09
N GLY A 63 -3.93 -5.07 5.92
CA GLY A 63 -2.61 -5.58 5.52
C GLY A 63 -1.49 -4.56 5.51
N TRP A 64 -1.80 -3.26 5.56
CA TRP A 64 -0.80 -2.23 5.83
C TRP A 64 -0.37 -2.30 7.29
N THR A 65 0.91 -2.03 7.53
CA THR A 65 1.50 -2.05 8.88
C THR A 65 2.41 -0.86 9.08
N THR A 66 2.58 -0.43 10.32
CA THR A 66 3.49 0.66 10.69
C THR A 66 4.54 0.18 11.68
N SER A 67 5.71 0.81 11.65
CA SER A 67 6.72 0.71 12.71
C SER A 67 7.23 2.10 13.07
N ASP A 68 7.66 2.27 14.31
CA ASP A 68 8.26 3.51 14.79
C ASP A 68 9.32 3.24 15.87
N SER A 69 10.26 4.18 16.03
CA SER A 69 11.32 4.12 17.03
C SER A 69 10.88 4.45 18.46
N GLY A 70 9.58 4.71 18.69
CA GLY A 70 9.02 5.06 19.99
C GLY A 70 9.21 6.52 20.40
N ASN A 71 9.68 7.39 19.50
CA ASN A 71 9.90 8.82 19.76
C ASN A 71 8.64 9.68 19.58
N GLY A 72 7.50 9.06 19.23
CA GLY A 72 6.17 9.70 19.20
C GLY A 72 5.66 10.05 17.80
N THR A 73 6.53 10.14 16.79
CA THR A 73 6.09 10.19 15.38
C THR A 73 5.70 8.80 14.90
N ALA A 74 4.50 8.68 14.32
CA ALA A 74 4.04 7.46 13.69
C ALA A 74 3.29 7.76 12.39
N TRP A 75 3.24 6.78 11.50
CA TRP A 75 2.35 6.82 10.35
C TRP A 75 0.89 6.69 10.78
N GLN A 76 0.05 7.60 10.30
CA GLN A 76 -1.36 7.70 10.64
C GLN A 76 -2.18 7.97 9.38
N VAL A 77 -3.43 7.51 9.38
CA VAL A 77 -4.38 7.76 8.29
C VAL A 77 -5.46 8.72 8.77
N GLY A 78 -5.75 9.73 7.97
CA GLY A 78 -6.81 10.70 8.25
C GLY A 78 -6.74 11.92 7.35
N MET A 79 -7.62 12.89 7.62
CA MET A 79 -7.57 14.19 6.96
C MET A 79 -6.33 14.97 7.45
N PRO A 80 -5.47 15.47 6.54
CA PRO A 80 -4.37 16.36 6.91
C PRO A 80 -4.87 17.54 7.77
N ALA A 81 -4.24 17.74 8.92
CA ALA A 81 -4.70 18.73 9.90
C ALA A 81 -3.57 19.44 10.68
N GLY A 82 -2.30 19.19 10.33
CA GLY A 82 -1.15 19.90 10.91
C GLY A 82 -0.96 21.30 10.32
N ASP A 83 -0.27 22.18 11.05
CA ASP A 83 -0.01 23.56 10.60
C ASP A 83 0.86 23.62 9.34
N ASN A 84 1.80 22.67 9.20
CA ASN A 84 2.68 22.51 8.03
C ASN A 84 2.24 21.35 7.11
N SER A 85 0.96 20.96 7.19
CA SER A 85 0.39 19.89 6.37
C SER A 85 -0.19 20.42 5.04
N PRO A 86 -0.41 19.56 4.02
CA PRO A 86 -1.17 19.99 2.86
C PRO A 86 -2.61 20.35 3.26
N PHE A 87 -3.21 21.35 2.59
CA PHE A 87 -4.57 21.81 2.93
C PHE A 87 -5.66 20.74 2.83
N THR A 88 -5.46 19.75 1.95
CA THR A 88 -6.34 18.60 1.74
C THR A 88 -5.51 17.38 1.41
N ALA A 89 -6.10 16.19 1.57
CA ALA A 89 -5.60 14.97 0.93
C ALA A 89 -5.47 15.17 -0.60
N ALA A 90 -4.67 14.32 -1.25
CA ALA A 90 -4.45 14.44 -2.68
C ALA A 90 -5.74 14.09 -3.43
N SER A 91 -6.44 13.04 -2.98
CA SER A 91 -7.76 12.59 -3.40
C SER A 91 -8.68 12.50 -2.17
N GLY A 92 -9.99 12.53 -2.43
CA GLY A 92 -10.99 12.32 -1.38
C GLY A 92 -10.81 13.18 -0.13
N GLN A 93 -10.80 12.55 1.03
CA GLN A 93 -10.78 13.20 2.34
C GLN A 93 -9.53 12.86 3.16
N ASN A 94 -8.99 11.66 3.04
CA ASN A 94 -7.91 11.17 3.91
C ASN A 94 -6.64 10.87 3.11
N SER A 95 -5.50 10.93 3.79
CA SER A 95 -4.20 10.45 3.30
C SER A 95 -3.46 9.73 4.43
N ALA A 96 -2.30 9.16 4.13
CA ALA A 96 -1.39 8.65 5.15
C ALA A 96 -0.24 9.63 5.37
N ALA A 97 0.19 9.85 6.62
CA ALA A 97 1.31 10.73 6.92
C ALA A 97 2.02 10.42 8.24
N THR A 98 3.26 10.89 8.37
CA THR A 98 4.00 10.93 9.63
C THR A 98 3.44 12.05 10.51
N ASN A 99 2.59 11.71 11.49
CA ASN A 99 1.77 12.63 12.30
C ASN A 99 0.74 13.44 11.49
N ILE A 100 -0.36 12.81 11.07
CA ILE A 100 -1.38 13.41 10.19
C ILE A 100 -1.98 14.76 10.68
N ALA A 101 -1.96 15.00 12.00
CA ALA A 101 -2.53 16.18 12.65
C ALA A 101 -1.48 17.10 13.30
N GLY A 102 -0.21 16.99 12.92
CA GLY A 102 0.86 17.83 13.48
C GLY A 102 2.19 17.67 12.76
N ASP A 103 3.22 18.27 13.33
CA ASP A 103 4.59 18.10 12.84
C ASP A 103 5.19 16.77 13.33
N TYR A 104 6.21 16.26 12.63
CA TYR A 104 7.01 15.17 13.17
C TYR A 104 7.81 15.61 14.41
N LEU A 105 8.48 14.66 15.05
CA LEU A 105 9.33 14.89 16.22
C LEU A 105 10.79 14.55 15.91
N ASP A 106 11.71 15.04 16.72
CA ASP A 106 13.13 14.67 16.65
C ASP A 106 13.34 13.16 16.81
N ASN A 107 14.45 12.67 16.25
CA ASN A 107 14.89 11.27 16.31
C ASN A 107 13.83 10.30 15.77
N THR A 108 13.00 10.76 14.82
CA THR A 108 12.01 9.90 14.20
C THR A 108 12.71 8.84 13.36
N ASP A 109 12.19 7.63 13.44
CA ASP A 109 12.41 6.58 12.46
C ASP A 109 11.10 5.80 12.39
N ALA A 110 10.30 6.09 11.37
CA ALA A 110 8.96 5.57 11.23
C ALA A 110 8.72 5.07 9.80
N ALA A 111 8.10 3.90 9.68
CA ALA A 111 7.79 3.29 8.40
C ALA A 111 6.31 2.90 8.29
N LEU A 112 5.78 3.02 7.08
CA LEU A 112 4.50 2.48 6.63
C LEU A 112 4.80 1.46 5.53
N ILE A 113 4.33 0.24 5.72
CA ILE A 113 4.62 -0.91 4.86
C ILE A 113 3.31 -1.41 4.27
N SER A 114 3.28 -1.58 2.95
CA SER A 114 2.13 -2.12 2.22
C SER A 114 1.89 -3.60 2.55
N PRO A 115 0.70 -4.14 2.21
CA PRO A 115 0.51 -5.58 2.08
C PRO A 115 1.48 -6.18 1.05
N GLU A 116 1.60 -7.51 1.07
CA GLU A 116 2.36 -8.25 0.07
C GLU A 116 1.72 -8.16 -1.31
N VAL A 117 2.56 -7.90 -2.31
CA VAL A 117 2.18 -7.82 -3.72
C VAL A 117 2.94 -8.91 -4.46
N THR A 118 2.21 -9.84 -5.08
CA THR A 118 2.85 -10.86 -5.93
C THR A 118 3.03 -10.32 -7.34
N ILE A 119 4.27 -10.27 -7.80
CA ILE A 119 4.60 -9.93 -9.18
C ILE A 119 4.71 -11.23 -9.98
N PRO A 120 3.93 -11.42 -11.07
CA PRO A 120 4.02 -12.63 -11.87
C PRO A 120 5.44 -12.84 -12.44
N PRO A 121 5.88 -14.10 -12.63
CA PRO A 121 7.16 -14.38 -13.27
C PRO A 121 7.30 -13.70 -14.64
N GLY A 122 8.39 -12.96 -14.83
CA GLY A 122 8.69 -12.28 -16.09
C GLY A 122 7.86 -11.02 -16.37
N ALA A 123 7.07 -10.53 -15.41
CA ALA A 123 6.33 -9.27 -15.54
C ALA A 123 7.12 -8.09 -14.95
N ASP A 124 7.15 -6.97 -15.68
CA ASP A 124 7.51 -5.67 -15.11
C ASP A 124 6.36 -5.16 -14.25
N ALA A 125 6.64 -4.21 -13.35
CA ALA A 125 5.63 -3.48 -12.61
C ALA A 125 6.00 -2.00 -12.48
N LEU A 126 5.03 -1.18 -12.08
CA LEU A 126 5.20 0.24 -11.82
C LEU A 126 4.55 0.58 -10.47
N LEU A 127 5.37 1.07 -9.54
CA LEU A 127 4.86 1.77 -8.35
C LEU A 127 4.48 3.19 -8.76
N SER A 128 3.31 3.66 -8.36
CA SER A 128 2.86 5.04 -8.50
C SER A 128 2.17 5.49 -7.21
N PHE A 129 2.41 6.72 -6.81
CA PHE A 129 1.79 7.34 -5.64
C PHE A 129 1.85 8.86 -5.76
N ARG A 130 1.07 9.56 -4.93
CA ARG A 130 1.17 11.00 -4.75
C ARG A 130 1.84 11.29 -3.42
N GLN A 131 2.69 12.31 -3.39
CA GLN A 131 3.34 12.74 -2.16
C GLN A 131 3.22 14.23 -1.90
N PHE A 132 3.30 14.58 -0.62
CA PHE A 132 3.63 15.91 -0.15
C PHE A 132 4.73 15.77 0.91
N ILE A 133 5.72 16.66 0.90
CA ILE A 133 6.82 16.62 1.86
C ILE A 133 7.18 18.01 2.40
N ASP A 134 7.31 18.12 3.71
CA ASP A 134 7.82 19.32 4.39
C ASP A 134 8.78 18.91 5.51
N THR A 135 10.08 19.19 5.35
CA THR A 135 11.16 18.67 6.20
C THR A 135 12.22 19.74 6.47
N ASP A 136 13.05 19.51 7.49
CA ASP A 136 14.21 20.37 7.72
C ASP A 136 15.29 20.09 6.67
N LEU A 137 15.64 21.13 5.91
CA LEU A 137 16.60 21.09 4.81
C LEU A 137 18.02 21.37 5.30
N ALA A 138 18.40 20.78 6.43
CA ALA A 138 19.73 20.96 7.02
C ALA A 138 20.84 20.55 6.04
N ALA A 139 21.89 21.37 5.94
CA ALA A 139 23.01 21.10 5.03
C ALA A 139 23.81 19.82 5.41
N THR A 140 23.64 19.35 6.64
CA THR A 140 24.23 18.13 7.16
C THR A 140 23.19 17.41 8.00
N ASP A 141 22.99 16.12 7.75
CA ASP A 141 22.00 15.29 8.45
C ASP A 141 20.55 15.79 8.29
N PRO A 142 20.06 15.99 7.04
CA PRO A 142 18.70 16.45 6.81
C PRO A 142 17.66 15.39 7.19
N ASP A 143 16.45 15.87 7.39
CA ASP A 143 15.29 15.01 7.64
C ASP A 143 14.73 14.52 6.32
N ILE A 144 14.68 13.20 6.15
CA ILE A 144 14.47 12.57 4.85
C ILE A 144 13.40 11.48 4.89
N GLY A 145 12.57 11.50 3.86
CA GLY A 145 11.77 10.38 3.40
C GLY A 145 12.56 9.46 2.48
N SER A 146 12.10 8.20 2.40
CA SER A 146 12.55 7.23 1.41
C SER A 146 11.41 6.26 1.08
N VAL A 147 11.44 5.72 -0.14
CA VAL A 147 10.56 4.65 -0.59
C VAL A 147 11.42 3.48 -1.03
N ARG A 148 11.20 2.29 -0.45
CA ARG A 148 12.00 1.09 -0.73
C ARG A 148 11.10 -0.07 -1.13
N ILE A 149 11.59 -0.90 -2.03
CA ILE A 149 10.94 -2.19 -2.35
C ILE A 149 11.59 -3.29 -1.53
N LEU A 150 10.79 -4.00 -0.76
CA LEU A 150 11.23 -5.07 0.13
C LEU A 150 10.92 -6.43 -0.48
N ASP A 151 11.84 -7.39 -0.33
CA ASP A 151 11.61 -8.79 -0.68
C ASP A 151 10.92 -9.49 0.50
N ALA A 152 9.60 -9.68 0.39
CA ALA A 152 8.78 -10.25 1.47
C ALA A 152 9.12 -11.72 1.75
N GLU A 153 9.78 -12.39 0.80
CA GLU A 153 10.20 -13.79 0.93
C GLU A 153 11.60 -13.91 1.56
N ASN A 154 12.26 -12.78 1.81
CA ASN A 154 13.60 -12.69 2.38
C ASN A 154 13.65 -11.67 3.53
N ASP A 155 12.82 -11.90 4.56
CA ASP A 155 12.77 -11.12 5.80
C ASP A 155 12.67 -9.60 5.58
N ASP A 156 11.87 -9.19 4.58
CA ASP A 156 11.67 -7.78 4.22
C ASP A 156 13.00 -7.04 3.90
N THR A 157 13.99 -7.77 3.38
CA THR A 157 15.26 -7.17 2.95
C THR A 157 15.03 -6.24 1.74
N PRO A 158 15.55 -5.00 1.74
CA PRO A 158 15.45 -4.11 0.59
C PRO A 158 16.09 -4.71 -0.67
N ILE A 159 15.39 -4.64 -1.79
CA ILE A 159 15.91 -5.03 -3.10
C ILE A 159 16.83 -3.91 -3.60
N ALA A 160 18.11 -4.24 -3.77
CA ALA A 160 19.13 -3.26 -4.13
C ALA A 160 18.79 -2.53 -5.44
N GLY A 161 18.85 -1.19 -5.42
CA GLY A 161 18.59 -0.36 -6.59
C GLY A 161 17.12 -0.07 -6.88
N LEU A 162 16.18 -0.60 -6.08
CA LEU A 162 14.76 -0.29 -6.17
C LEU A 162 14.32 0.61 -5.01
N GLU A 163 14.71 1.88 -5.09
CA GLU A 163 14.38 2.89 -4.09
C GLU A 163 14.27 4.30 -4.67
N ILE A 164 13.51 5.14 -3.98
CA ILE A 164 13.54 6.61 -4.09
C ILE A 164 14.10 7.08 -2.74
N SER A 165 15.28 7.70 -2.73
CA SER A 165 15.99 8.09 -1.50
C SER A 165 16.22 9.60 -1.43
N GLY A 166 16.44 10.12 -0.22
CA GLY A 166 16.72 11.53 0.01
C GLY A 166 15.54 12.44 -0.34
N ILE A 167 14.31 12.00 -0.04
CA ILE A 167 13.12 12.79 -0.27
C ILE A 167 13.05 13.84 0.83
N GLU A 168 13.30 15.09 0.50
CA GLU A 168 13.25 16.23 1.41
C GLU A 168 12.60 17.42 0.68
N GLY A 169 12.02 18.38 1.40
CA GLY A 169 11.47 19.54 0.73
C GLY A 169 10.64 20.46 1.62
N ASN A 170 10.13 21.53 1.02
CA ASN A 170 9.05 22.36 1.55
C ASN A 170 8.02 22.49 0.43
N ALA A 171 7.24 21.44 0.22
CA ALA A 171 6.37 21.31 -0.94
C ALA A 171 5.23 22.34 -0.90
N ALA A 172 4.93 22.95 -2.05
CA ALA A 172 3.77 23.85 -2.19
C ALA A 172 2.45 23.09 -2.39
N GLY A 173 2.50 21.78 -2.62
CA GLY A 173 1.37 20.91 -2.92
C GLY A 173 1.82 19.50 -3.29
N TRP A 174 0.85 18.65 -3.61
CA TRP A 174 1.08 17.25 -3.95
C TRP A 174 1.82 17.09 -5.31
N THR A 175 2.74 16.13 -5.40
CA THR A 175 3.43 15.70 -6.63
C THR A 175 3.15 14.22 -6.94
N ASP A 176 3.16 13.87 -8.22
CA ASP A 176 3.04 12.49 -8.67
C ASP A 176 4.44 11.86 -8.74
N GLU A 177 4.61 10.68 -8.13
CA GLU A 177 5.86 9.96 -8.09
C GLU A 177 5.69 8.54 -8.65
N SER A 178 6.78 8.00 -9.19
CA SER A 178 6.77 6.63 -9.69
C SER A 178 8.15 5.97 -9.64
N LEU A 179 8.15 4.64 -9.52
CA LEU A 179 9.35 3.82 -9.57
C LEU A 179 9.10 2.59 -10.46
N SER A 180 9.88 2.46 -11.53
CA SER A 180 9.86 1.29 -12.40
C SER A 180 10.43 0.08 -11.68
N LEU A 181 9.71 -1.04 -11.73
CA LEU A 181 10.08 -2.31 -11.10
C LEU A 181 10.34 -3.34 -12.21
N PRO A 182 11.59 -3.47 -12.69
CA PRO A 182 11.90 -4.36 -13.81
C PRO A 182 11.73 -5.83 -13.44
N ALA A 183 11.22 -6.62 -14.38
CA ALA A 183 10.96 -8.05 -14.24
C ALA A 183 12.21 -8.85 -13.82
N SER A 184 13.41 -8.38 -14.18
CA SER A 184 14.68 -9.02 -13.78
C SER A 184 14.91 -9.01 -12.27
N GLU A 185 14.34 -8.03 -11.57
CA GLU A 185 14.51 -7.84 -10.13
C GLU A 185 13.30 -8.34 -9.34
N VAL A 186 12.08 -8.07 -9.82
CA VAL A 186 10.84 -8.36 -9.06
C VAL A 186 10.00 -9.51 -9.62
N GLY A 187 10.26 -9.96 -10.85
CA GLY A 187 9.42 -10.96 -11.51
C GLY A 187 9.39 -12.30 -10.77
N GLY A 188 8.21 -12.71 -10.32
CA GLY A 188 8.00 -13.95 -9.57
C GLY A 188 8.21 -13.83 -8.07
N LYS A 189 8.50 -12.63 -7.54
CA LYS A 189 8.65 -12.36 -6.11
C LYS A 189 7.34 -11.91 -5.48
N GLN A 190 7.28 -12.04 -4.16
CA GLN A 190 6.36 -11.26 -3.32
C GLN A 190 7.12 -10.06 -2.78
N ILE A 191 6.62 -8.86 -3.05
CA ILE A 191 7.25 -7.60 -2.63
C ILE A 191 6.35 -6.84 -1.65
N ARG A 192 6.94 -5.92 -0.90
CA ARG A 192 6.22 -4.86 -0.19
C ARG A 192 6.81 -3.50 -0.55
N VAL A 193 6.01 -2.45 -0.43
CA VAL A 193 6.46 -1.06 -0.55
C VAL A 193 6.58 -0.50 0.86
N GLU A 194 7.74 0.05 1.18
CA GLU A 194 7.97 0.74 2.45
C GLU A 194 8.16 2.23 2.19
N PHE A 195 7.36 3.05 2.88
CA PHE A 195 7.54 4.49 2.99
C PHE A 195 8.13 4.76 4.36
N ARG A 196 9.38 5.22 4.41
CA ARG A 196 10.11 5.46 5.66
C ARG A 196 10.51 6.92 5.78
N PHE A 197 10.42 7.45 6.98
CA PHE A 197 10.83 8.80 7.32
C PHE A 197 11.77 8.78 8.52
N THR A 198 12.84 9.56 8.44
CA THR A 198 13.81 9.72 9.53
C THR A 198 14.11 11.19 9.78
N SER A 199 14.24 11.57 11.06
CA SER A 199 14.68 12.91 11.46
C SER A 199 15.86 12.88 12.41
N ASN A 200 16.64 13.96 12.39
CA ASN A 200 17.76 14.22 13.28
C ASN A 200 17.27 14.70 14.68
N ALA A 201 18.17 15.22 15.51
CA ALA A 201 17.88 15.62 16.89
C ALA A 201 18.01 17.13 17.16
N ASP A 202 17.87 17.98 16.15
CA ASP A 202 18.18 19.40 16.25
C ASP A 202 17.01 20.31 16.67
N GLY A 203 15.79 19.76 16.72
CA GLY A 203 14.57 20.45 17.15
C GLY A 203 13.81 21.17 16.04
N ASN A 204 14.28 21.12 14.78
CA ASN A 204 13.61 21.73 13.64
C ASN A 204 12.64 20.72 13.01
N VAL A 205 11.36 20.82 13.37
CA VAL A 205 10.33 19.90 12.90
C VAL A 205 9.29 20.57 12.03
N TRP A 206 8.73 19.80 11.09
CA TRP A 206 7.82 20.27 10.04
C TRP A 206 6.74 19.22 9.75
N GLY A 207 5.96 19.41 8.68
CA GLY A 207 4.82 18.55 8.38
C GLY A 207 5.17 17.07 8.15
N GLY A 208 6.38 16.79 7.68
CA GLY A 208 6.88 15.44 7.43
C GLY A 208 6.48 14.91 6.06
N PHE A 209 6.23 13.61 5.99
CA PHE A 209 5.98 12.89 4.75
C PHE A 209 4.52 12.42 4.66
N TYR A 210 3.83 12.83 3.60
CA TYR A 210 2.46 12.46 3.29
C TYR A 210 2.43 11.67 1.99
N ILE A 211 1.62 10.61 1.95
CA ILE A 211 1.36 9.82 0.75
C ILE A 211 -0.13 9.60 0.53
N ASP A 212 -0.51 9.44 -0.73
CA ASP A 212 -1.87 9.15 -1.16
C ASP A 212 -1.85 8.41 -2.50
N ASP A 213 -2.97 7.82 -2.90
CA ASP A 213 -3.16 7.12 -4.18
C ASP A 213 -2.05 6.13 -4.54
N VAL A 214 -1.66 5.27 -3.60
CA VAL A 214 -0.59 4.29 -3.80
C VAL A 214 -1.10 3.13 -4.65
N SER A 215 -0.37 2.75 -5.68
CA SER A 215 -0.66 1.57 -6.49
C SER A 215 0.60 0.92 -7.01
N VAL A 216 0.53 -0.39 -7.21
CA VAL A 216 1.50 -1.14 -8.02
C VAL A 216 0.70 -1.72 -9.17
N THR A 217 1.12 -1.45 -10.41
CA THR A 217 0.42 -1.93 -11.61
C THR A 217 1.36 -2.75 -12.48
N LEU A 218 0.79 -3.68 -13.25
CA LEU A 218 1.51 -4.35 -14.33
C LEU A 218 1.19 -3.61 -15.63
N PRO A 219 2.15 -3.48 -16.56
CA PRO A 219 1.91 -2.87 -17.87
C PRO A 219 1.02 -3.72 -18.78
#